data_AF-A0A6B1G2T6-F1
#
_entry.id   AF-A0A6B1G2T6-F1
#
_cell.length_a   1.000
_cell.length_b   1.000
_cell.length_c   1.000
_cell.angle_alpha   90.00
_cell.angle_beta   90.00
_cell.angle_gamma   90.00
#
_symmetry.space_group_name_H-M   'P 1'
#
loop_
_entity.id
_entity.type
_entity.pdbx_description
1 polymer ?
#
loop_
_entity_poly.entity_id
_entity_poly.type
_entity_poly.pdbx_seq_one_letter_code
_entity_poly.pdbx_strand_id
1 'polypeptide(L)' 'MTTKRSTDSGPAKALEVTIANLNKRYGEGIIMRLGEATRLDVASIPTG' A
#
# COMPACT_ATOMS: atom_id res chain seq x y z
N MET A 1 -19.59 8.91 1.15
CA MET A 1 -19.59 7.68 1.98
C MET A 1 -18.56 6.72 1.40
N THR A 2 -17.37 6.62 1.99
CA THR A 2 -16.31 5.72 1.52
C THR A 2 -16.32 4.45 2.38
N THR A 3 -16.78 3.34 1.82
CA THR A 3 -16.87 2.04 2.49
C THR A 3 -15.48 1.46 2.72
N LYS A 4 -14.96 1.59 3.95
CA LYS A 4 -13.84 0.76 4.44
C LYS A 4 -14.39 -0.65 4.67
N ARG A 5 -14.15 -1.55 3.71
CA ARG A 5 -14.56 -2.96 3.83
C ARG A 5 -13.86 -3.57 5.05
N SER A 6 -14.66 -4.03 6.01
CA SER A 6 -14.26 -4.59 7.30
C SER A 6 -13.30 -5.78 7.14
N THR A 7 -12.25 -5.75 7.95
CA THR A 7 -10.99 -6.50 7.84
C THR A 7 -11.06 -7.98 8.26
N ASP A 8 -12.15 -8.69 7.98
CA ASP A 8 -12.27 -10.10 8.42
C ASP A 8 -12.97 -11.00 7.39
N SER A 9 -12.51 -10.89 6.14
CA SER A 9 -12.99 -11.72 5.04
C SER A 9 -11.79 -12.40 4.37
N GLY A 10 -11.96 -13.65 3.92
CA GLY A 10 -10.92 -14.41 3.20
C GLY A 10 -10.09 -13.65 2.15
N PRO A 11 -10.66 -12.65 1.43
CA PRO A 11 -9.89 -11.76 0.56
C PRO A 11 -8.73 -11.00 1.22
N ALA A 12 -8.84 -10.63 2.50
CA ALA A 12 -7.78 -9.92 3.22
C ALA A 12 -6.52 -10.79 3.41
N LYS A 13 -6.72 -12.06 3.78
CA LYS A 13 -5.63 -13.02 3.95
C LYS A 13 -4.92 -13.33 2.62
N ALA A 14 -5.69 -13.49 1.54
CA ALA A 14 -5.11 -13.70 0.21
C ALA A 14 -4.26 -12.49 -0.22
N LEU A 15 -4.77 -11.28 0.04
CA LEU A 15 -4.06 -10.03 -0.26
C LEU A 15 -2.73 -9.92 0.51
N GLU A 16 -2.72 -10.22 1.81
CA GLU A 16 -1.50 -10.20 2.63
C GLU A 16 -0.44 -11.19 2.12
N VAL A 17 -0.86 -12.41 1.77
CA VAL A 17 0.05 -13.42 1.21
C VAL A 17 0.62 -12.98 -0.13
N THR A 18 -0.19 -12.36 -1.00
CA THR A 18 0.31 -11.82 -2.28
C THR A 18 1.32 -10.70 -2.05
N ILE A 19 1.06 -9.77 -1.14
CA ILE A 19 1.98 -8.68 -0.80
C ILE A 19 3.31 -9.25 -0.28
N ALA A 20 3.28 -10.24 0.61
CA ALA A 20 4.49 -10.89 1.12
C ALA A 20 5.30 -11.58 0.01
N ASN A 21 4.63 -12.27 -0.92
CA ASN A 21 5.28 -12.90 -2.06
C ASN A 21 5.92 -11.87 -3.00
N LEU A 22 5.26 -10.75 -3.24
CA LEU A 22 5.80 -9.68 -4.06
C LEU A 22 7.06 -9.10 -3.38
N ASN A 23 7.00 -8.77 -2.09
CA ASN A 23 8.15 -8.21 -1.36
C ASN A 23 9.36 -9.16 -1.37
N LYS A 24 9.13 -10.47 -1.23
CA LYS A 24 10.21 -11.47 -1.28
C LYS A 24 10.88 -11.55 -2.66
N ARG A 25 10.15 -11.34 -3.74
CA ARG A 25 10.68 -11.48 -5.11
C ARG A 25 11.33 -10.21 -5.64
N TYR A 26 10.84 -9.04 -5.22
CA TYR A 26 11.19 -7.75 -5.82
C TYR A 26 11.76 -6.73 -4.83
N GLY A 27 11.87 -7.09 -3.55
CA GLY A 27 12.36 -6.20 -2.49
C GLY A 27 11.23 -5.43 -1.79
N GLU A 28 11.58 -4.69 -0.74
CA GLU A 28 10.65 -3.86 0.01
C GLU A 28 10.28 -2.58 -0.76
N GLY A 29 9.06 -2.05 -0.55
CA GLY A 29 8.61 -0.78 -1.13
C GLY A 29 7.95 -0.85 -2.51
N ILE A 30 7.83 -2.04 -3.09
CA ILE A 30 7.18 -2.28 -4.39
C ILE A 30 5.66 -2.04 -4.39
N ILE A 31 5.02 -2.13 -3.22
CA ILE A 31 3.61 -1.87 -3.02
C ILE A 31 3.45 -1.17 -1.68
N MET A 32 2.72 -0.06 -1.69
CA MET A 32 2.46 0.76 -0.51
C MET A 32 1.00 1.19 -0.51
N ARG A 33 0.44 1.36 0.69
CA ARG A 33 -0.91 1.92 0.83
C ARG A 33 -0.83 3.42 0.66
N LEU A 34 -1.48 3.94 -0.38
CA LEU A 34 -1.56 5.38 -0.70
C LEU A 34 -2.08 6.27 0.46
N GLY A 35 -2.75 5.69 1.46
CA GLY A 35 -3.33 6.40 2.60
C GLY A 35 -2.63 6.22 3.95
N GLU A 36 -1.61 5.37 4.06
CA GLU A 36 -0.80 5.25 5.28
C GLU A 36 0.51 6.03 5.21
N ALA A 37 0.79 6.66 4.08
CA ALA A 37 1.77 7.71 3.98
C ALA A 37 1.22 8.95 4.70
N THR A 38 1.46 9.05 6.00
CA THR A 38 1.38 10.31 6.76
C THR A 38 2.12 11.37 5.96
N ARG A 39 1.38 12.31 5.35
CA ARG A 39 1.91 13.51 4.67
C ARG A 39 3.25 13.20 4.00
N LEU A 40 3.26 12.35 2.97
CA LEU A 40 4.49 12.12 2.21
C LEU A 40 5.05 13.50 1.89
N ASP A 41 6.26 13.83 2.36
CA ASP A 41 6.90 15.09 2.04
C ASP A 41 7.09 15.09 0.52
N VAL A 42 6.10 15.64 -0.17
CA VAL A 42 6.17 15.83 -1.62
C VAL A 42 7.25 16.88 -1.77
N ALA A 43 8.47 16.40 -2.03
CA ALA A 43 9.55 17.24 -2.50
C ALA A 43 9.10 17.83 -3.83
N SER A 44 8.43 18.98 -3.76
CA SER A 44 8.09 19.78 -4.91
C SER A 44 9.39 20.40 -5.39
N ILE A 45 10.00 19.77 -6.40
CA ILE A 45 10.99 20.45 -7.20
C ILE A 45 10.20 21.28 -8.22
N PRO A 46 10.24 22.62 -8.15
CA PRO A 46 9.54 23.45 -9.12
C PRO A 46 10.16 23.21 -10.50
N THR A 47 9.35 22.84 -11.48
CA THR A 47 9.81 22.58 -12.86
C THR A 47 10.01 23.84 -13.69
N GLY A 48 9.77 25.02 -13.10
CA GLY A 48 9.55 26.25 -13.86
C GLY A 48 8.19 26.25 -14.54
#